data_AF-A0A1I8A036-F1
#
_entry.id   AF-A0A1I8A036-F1
#
_cell.length_a   1.000
_cell.length_b   1.000
_cell.length_c   1.000
_cell.angle_alpha   90.00
_cell.angle_beta   90.00
_cell.angle_gamma   90.00
#
_symmetry.space_group_name_H-M   'P 1'
#
loop_
_entity.id
_entity.type
_entity.pdbx_description
1 polymer ?
#
loop_
_entity_poly.entity_id
_entity_poly.type
_entity_poly.pdbx_seq_one_letter_code
_entity_poly.pdbx_strand_id
1 'polypeptide(L)'
;MDSVPFFFVREVASLLQGSAALQLEQLTSRLWANEAARHVRGKRQYSLIVVPPSLHDPDYRLLLSRQKSTGLFQEYIKIDDFDTFDVGKDVVWTNVLLRDHVPSRKEYVSRTSNVESFTKCLRRILGGRDCVQLDSGLGEKELMKCNLLALLPRTFQSIIFREMNREVEEFIIESMELQKVSQLSLKGSEVSKEFESFLHRMVASAQLSRMSIHIDSIGGFDFCVFESVLQRWMKDPVGFNSRGKLSLAVPVRFGKEKLEAYLKEVSVKERCGEFHYERVHPLKTSEASVTFDTLLKNCFLIICRISTLN
;
A
#
# COMPACT_ATOMS: atom_id res chain seq x y z
N MET A 1 14.09 -9.96 -31.82
CA MET A 1 13.65 -8.97 -30.82
C MET A 1 12.42 -9.54 -30.19
N ASP A 2 12.53 -10.07 -28.98
CA ASP A 2 11.39 -10.69 -28.30
C ASP A 2 10.32 -9.64 -28.03
N SER A 3 9.14 -9.87 -28.59
CA SER A 3 7.96 -9.03 -28.37
C SER A 3 7.67 -8.96 -26.88
N VAL A 4 7.83 -7.77 -26.33
CA VAL A 4 7.57 -7.47 -24.92
C VAL A 4 6.06 -7.51 -24.70
N PRO A 5 5.55 -8.32 -23.75
CA PRO A 5 4.16 -8.22 -23.38
C PRO A 5 3.92 -6.84 -22.77
N PHE A 6 3.12 -6.01 -23.42
CA PHE A 6 2.71 -4.67 -22.98
C PHE A 6 2.27 -4.63 -21.49
N PHE A 7 1.71 -5.74 -21.00
CA PHE A 7 1.35 -5.96 -19.60
C PHE A 7 2.52 -5.84 -18.61
N PHE A 8 3.72 -6.31 -18.98
CA PHE A 8 4.89 -6.29 -18.09
C PHE A 8 5.43 -4.87 -17.86
N VAL A 9 5.42 -4.03 -18.90
CA VAL A 9 5.86 -2.63 -18.79
C VAL A 9 4.94 -1.82 -17.89
N ARG A 10 3.63 -2.11 -17.92
CA ARG A 10 2.64 -1.44 -17.07
C ARG A 10 2.80 -1.80 -15.59
N GLU A 11 2.96 -3.08 -15.28
CA GLU A 11 3.21 -3.53 -13.91
C GLU A 11 4.51 -2.95 -13.35
N VAL A 12 5.60 -2.97 -14.14
CA VAL A 12 6.87 -2.36 -13.74
C VAL A 12 6.71 -0.86 -13.59
N ALA A 13 6.17 -0.13 -14.57
CA ALA A 13 5.97 1.32 -14.52
C ALA A 13 5.15 1.77 -13.30
N SER A 14 4.07 1.06 -12.97
CA SER A 14 3.25 1.36 -11.80
C SER A 14 3.98 1.05 -10.48
N LEU A 15 4.81 -0.02 -10.45
CA LEU A 15 5.75 -0.25 -9.34
C LEU A 15 6.79 0.88 -9.21
N LEU A 16 7.16 1.57 -10.30
CA LEU A 16 8.13 2.68 -10.27
C LEU A 16 7.52 3.98 -9.78
N GLN A 17 6.20 4.09 -9.88
CA GLN A 17 5.46 5.25 -9.42
C GLN A 17 5.18 5.16 -7.92
N GLY A 18 5.20 3.94 -7.35
CA GLY A 18 5.12 3.68 -5.90
C GLY A 18 6.46 3.47 -5.20
N SER A 19 7.52 3.04 -5.90
CA SER A 19 8.86 2.85 -5.34
C SER A 19 9.82 3.95 -5.78
N ALA A 20 10.71 4.39 -4.89
CA ALA A 20 11.82 5.24 -5.30
C ALA A 20 12.65 4.49 -6.35
N ALA A 21 13.00 5.15 -7.46
CA ALA A 21 13.63 4.58 -8.65
C ALA A 21 14.88 3.71 -8.39
N LEU A 22 15.48 3.79 -7.20
CA LEU A 22 16.60 2.98 -6.74
C LEU A 22 16.27 1.48 -6.53
N GLN A 23 15.00 1.08 -6.41
CA GLN A 23 14.60 -0.33 -6.23
C GLN A 23 14.46 -1.11 -7.55
N LEU A 24 14.54 -0.45 -8.70
CA LEU A 24 14.31 -1.02 -10.03
C LEU A 24 15.37 -2.01 -10.50
N GLU A 25 16.63 -1.67 -10.28
CA GLU A 25 17.76 -2.50 -10.70
C GLU A 25 17.77 -3.84 -9.95
N GLN A 26 17.02 -3.94 -8.85
CA GLN A 26 16.84 -5.16 -8.05
C GLN A 26 15.71 -6.07 -8.56
N LEU A 27 14.78 -5.56 -9.39
CA LEU A 27 13.57 -6.26 -9.81
C LEU A 27 13.56 -6.66 -11.29
N THR A 28 14.35 -5.99 -12.14
CA THR A 28 14.37 -6.23 -13.59
C THR A 28 15.77 -5.97 -14.15
N SER A 29 16.07 -6.44 -15.38
CA SER A 29 17.31 -6.05 -16.03
C SER A 29 17.37 -4.54 -16.25
N ARG A 30 18.57 -3.96 -16.24
CA ARG A 30 18.80 -2.52 -16.41
C ARG A 30 18.13 -1.93 -17.66
N LEU A 31 17.99 -2.72 -18.73
CA LEU A 31 17.30 -2.32 -19.96
C LEU A 31 15.79 -2.12 -19.74
N TRP A 32 15.14 -3.03 -19.01
CA TRP A 32 13.71 -2.94 -18.68
C TRP A 32 13.43 -1.82 -17.69
N ALA A 33 14.33 -1.67 -16.71
CA ALA A 33 14.26 -0.57 -15.77
C ALA A 33 14.31 0.78 -16.48
N ASN A 34 15.21 0.93 -17.45
CA ASN A 34 15.33 2.13 -18.27
C ASN A 34 14.12 2.36 -19.18
N GLU A 35 13.52 1.31 -19.74
CA GLU A 35 12.33 1.42 -20.59
C GLU A 35 11.09 1.82 -19.78
N ALA A 36 10.87 1.21 -18.62
CA ALA A 36 9.80 1.59 -17.72
C ALA A 36 10.01 3.01 -17.17
N ALA A 37 11.25 3.38 -16.81
CA ALA A 37 11.57 4.75 -16.43
C ALA A 37 11.32 5.75 -17.57
N ARG A 38 11.63 5.40 -18.83
CA ARG A 38 11.27 6.20 -20.02
C ARG A 38 9.76 6.32 -20.21
N HIS A 39 9.00 5.24 -19.98
CA HIS A 39 7.55 5.25 -20.07
C HIS A 39 6.89 6.18 -19.03
N VAL A 40 7.52 6.36 -17.86
CA VAL A 40 7.05 7.29 -16.81
C VAL A 40 7.63 8.70 -16.97
N ARG A 41 8.78 8.83 -17.64
CA ARG A 41 9.45 10.11 -17.89
C ARG A 41 8.56 10.98 -18.79
N GLY A 42 8.10 12.11 -18.24
CA GLY A 42 7.22 13.04 -18.96
C GLY A 42 5.73 12.83 -18.71
N LYS A 43 5.30 11.73 -18.07
CA LYS A 43 3.91 11.58 -17.62
C LYS A 43 3.58 12.57 -16.50
N ARG A 44 2.34 13.06 -16.52
CA ARG A 44 1.79 13.87 -15.44
C ARG A 44 1.31 12.95 -14.32
N GLN A 45 1.77 13.22 -13.12
CA GLN A 45 1.35 12.54 -11.90
C GLN A 45 0.27 13.38 -11.23
N TYR A 46 -0.85 12.76 -10.88
CA TYR A 46 -1.98 13.40 -10.24
C TYR A 46 -2.19 12.86 -8.83
N SER A 47 -2.57 13.77 -7.95
CA SER A 47 -2.97 13.46 -6.58
C SER A 47 -4.32 14.10 -6.31
N LEU A 48 -5.23 13.32 -5.73
CA LEU A 48 -6.57 13.74 -5.35
C LEU A 48 -6.72 13.66 -3.84
N ILE A 49 -7.22 14.72 -3.23
CA ILE A 49 -7.79 14.67 -1.87
C ILE A 49 -9.30 14.79 -2.00
N VAL A 50 -10.00 13.83 -1.43
CA VAL A 50 -11.45 13.78 -1.34
C VAL A 50 -11.86 13.98 0.11
N VAL A 51 -12.75 14.95 0.34
CA VAL A 51 -13.35 15.19 1.65
C VAL A 51 -14.86 15.06 1.51
N PRO A 52 -15.50 14.12 2.23
CA PRO A 52 -16.95 13.97 2.21
C PRO A 52 -17.66 15.15 2.88
N PRO A 53 -18.96 15.32 2.61
CA PRO A 53 -19.84 16.19 3.39
C PRO A 53 -19.77 15.89 4.89
N SER A 54 -19.91 16.95 5.69
CA SER A 54 -19.98 16.89 7.14
C SER A 54 -21.18 17.67 7.65
N LEU A 55 -21.49 17.56 8.94
CA LEU A 55 -22.60 18.30 9.56
C LEU A 55 -22.48 19.83 9.41
N HIS A 56 -21.26 20.34 9.24
CA HIS A 56 -20.98 21.78 9.14
C HIS A 56 -20.67 22.24 7.71
N ASP A 57 -20.55 21.32 6.76
CA ASP A 57 -20.19 21.60 5.37
C ASP A 57 -20.84 20.52 4.48
N PRO A 58 -21.98 20.81 3.83
CA PRO A 58 -22.75 19.81 3.09
C PRO A 58 -22.12 19.44 1.74
N ASP A 59 -21.05 20.13 1.34
CA ASP A 59 -20.43 19.92 0.04
C ASP A 59 -19.35 18.83 0.10
N TYR A 60 -19.26 18.02 -0.96
CA TYR A 60 -18.05 17.29 -1.28
C TYR A 60 -16.95 18.28 -1.65
N ARG A 61 -15.75 18.09 -1.10
CA ARG A 61 -14.59 18.94 -1.43
C ARG A 61 -13.49 18.11 -2.07
N LEU A 62 -12.96 18.63 -3.18
CA LEU A 62 -11.84 18.03 -3.90
C LEU A 62 -10.67 19.00 -3.96
N LEU A 63 -9.48 18.49 -3.69
CA LEU A 63 -8.23 19.16 -4.06
C LEU A 63 -7.49 18.28 -5.06
N LEU A 64 -7.48 18.71 -6.31
CA LEU A 64 -6.73 18.07 -7.37
C LEU A 64 -5.42 18.79 -7.57
N SER A 65 -4.35 18.02 -7.71
CA SER A 65 -3.04 18.54 -8.03
C SER A 65 -2.32 17.65 -9.03
N ARG A 66 -1.42 18.26 -9.80
CA ARG A 66 -0.54 17.54 -10.71
C ARG A 66 0.90 18.01 -10.55
N GLN A 67 1.82 17.10 -10.86
CA GLN A 67 3.24 17.40 -10.98
C GLN A 67 3.83 16.67 -12.18
N LYS A 68 4.93 17.20 -12.71
CA LYS A 68 5.78 16.44 -13.64
C LYS A 68 6.62 15.47 -12.81
N SER A 69 6.87 14.27 -13.33
CA SER A 69 7.65 13.24 -12.61
C SER A 69 9.07 13.67 -12.19
N THR A 70 9.63 14.72 -12.81
CA THR A 70 10.95 15.29 -12.48
C THR A 70 10.88 16.71 -11.91
N GLY A 71 9.67 17.24 -11.67
CA GLY A 71 9.47 18.61 -11.20
C GLY A 71 9.24 18.66 -9.70
N LEU A 72 9.82 19.66 -9.03
CA LEU A 72 9.58 19.95 -7.61
C LEU A 72 8.29 20.75 -7.38
N PHE A 73 7.67 21.27 -8.45
CA PHE A 73 6.51 22.14 -8.37
C PHE A 73 5.21 21.35 -8.56
N GLN A 74 4.33 21.48 -7.57
CA GLN A 74 2.97 20.97 -7.58
C GLN A 74 2.02 22.07 -8.05
N GLU A 75 1.28 21.77 -9.12
CA GLU A 75 0.25 22.64 -9.70
C GLU A 75 -1.12 22.19 -9.21
N TYR A 76 -1.94 23.12 -8.74
CA TYR A 76 -3.29 22.83 -8.25
C TYR A 76 -4.32 23.16 -9.33
N ILE A 77 -5.32 22.29 -9.46
CA ILE A 77 -6.34 22.39 -10.49
C ILE A 77 -7.68 22.58 -9.78
N LYS A 78 -8.33 23.70 -10.06
CA LYS A 78 -9.70 23.94 -9.65
C LYS A 78 -10.64 23.34 -10.70
N ILE A 79 -11.62 22.57 -10.23
CA ILE A 79 -12.70 21.98 -11.03
C ILE A 79 -13.89 22.91 -10.89
N ASP A 80 -14.16 23.68 -11.94
CA ASP A 80 -15.30 24.60 -11.97
C ASP A 80 -16.59 23.91 -12.43
N ASP A 81 -16.49 22.81 -13.19
CA ASP A 81 -17.62 22.01 -13.67
C ASP A 81 -17.35 20.50 -13.51
N PHE A 82 -18.05 19.86 -12.57
CA PHE A 82 -17.93 18.42 -12.28
C PHE A 82 -18.53 17.54 -13.40
N ASP A 83 -19.51 18.05 -14.15
CA ASP A 83 -20.22 17.27 -15.16
C ASP A 83 -19.38 17.06 -16.42
N THR A 84 -18.39 17.93 -16.67
CA THR A 84 -17.54 17.86 -17.87
C THR A 84 -16.06 17.66 -17.59
N PHE A 85 -15.56 17.96 -16.39
CA PHE A 85 -14.13 17.87 -16.08
C PHE A 85 -13.55 16.46 -16.30
N ASP A 86 -12.41 16.39 -16.97
CA ASP A 86 -11.64 15.16 -17.17
C ASP A 86 -10.13 15.46 -17.11
N VAL A 87 -9.35 14.43 -16.83
CA VAL A 87 -7.89 14.44 -16.96
C VAL A 87 -7.50 13.54 -18.14
N GLY A 88 -6.49 13.95 -18.91
CA GLY A 88 -6.05 13.22 -20.11
C GLY A 88 -5.77 11.74 -19.86
N LYS A 89 -5.84 10.90 -20.90
CA LYS A 89 -5.78 9.43 -20.75
C LYS A 89 -4.42 8.91 -20.25
N ASP A 90 -3.32 9.59 -20.60
CA ASP A 90 -1.95 9.19 -20.25
C ASP A 90 -1.46 9.81 -18.93
N VAL A 91 -2.21 9.59 -17.86
CA VAL A 91 -1.91 10.13 -16.54
C VAL A 91 -1.74 9.02 -15.51
N VAL A 92 -0.99 9.34 -14.47
CA VAL A 92 -0.70 8.45 -13.36
C VAL A 92 -1.35 9.02 -12.11
N TRP A 93 -2.15 8.21 -11.41
CA TRP A 93 -2.65 8.59 -10.09
C TRP A 93 -1.71 8.11 -9.02
N THR A 94 -0.94 9.03 -8.44
CA THR A 94 0.01 8.67 -7.38
C THR A 94 -0.69 8.49 -6.04
N ASN A 95 -1.66 9.35 -5.73
CA ASN A 95 -2.35 9.30 -4.45
C ASN A 95 -3.83 9.65 -4.62
N VAL A 96 -4.69 8.82 -4.04
CA VAL A 96 -6.08 9.16 -3.73
C VAL A 96 -6.19 9.15 -2.21
N LEU A 97 -6.41 10.33 -1.64
CA LEU A 97 -6.45 10.55 -0.20
C LEU A 97 -7.89 10.82 0.22
N LEU A 98 -8.44 10.00 1.11
CA LEU A 98 -9.71 10.30 1.77
C LEU A 98 -9.41 10.96 3.11
N ARG A 99 -9.93 12.16 3.35
CA ARG A 99 -9.62 12.99 4.52
C ARG A 99 -10.87 13.69 5.04
N ASP A 100 -10.87 14.05 6.31
CA ASP A 100 -11.88 14.87 6.97
C ASP A 100 -11.75 16.36 6.62
N HIS A 101 -10.57 16.80 6.19
CA HIS A 101 -10.29 18.17 5.77
C HIS A 101 -9.27 18.26 4.63
N VAL A 102 -9.29 19.39 3.92
CA VAL A 102 -8.25 19.72 2.94
C VAL A 102 -7.15 20.54 3.64
N PRO A 103 -5.88 20.09 3.61
CA PRO A 103 -4.79 20.84 4.22
C PRO A 103 -4.41 22.04 3.33
N SER A 104 -4.60 23.25 3.85
CA SER A 104 -4.20 24.52 3.21
C SER A 104 -4.80 24.77 1.79
N ARG A 105 -4.50 25.92 1.17
CA ARG A 105 -4.87 26.26 -0.23
C ARG A 105 -6.37 26.21 -0.57
N LYS A 106 -7.19 26.85 0.28
CA LYS A 106 -8.66 26.91 0.13
C LYS A 106 -9.12 27.44 -1.23
N GLU A 107 -8.33 28.27 -1.91
CA GLU A 107 -8.66 28.87 -3.21
C GLU A 107 -8.76 27.88 -4.38
N TYR A 108 -8.09 26.72 -4.29
CA TYR A 108 -8.13 25.66 -5.31
C TYR A 108 -9.08 24.52 -4.95
N VAL A 109 -9.79 24.63 -3.82
CA VAL A 109 -10.75 23.61 -3.39
C VAL A 109 -11.99 23.69 -4.27
N SER A 110 -12.26 22.60 -4.96
CA SER A 110 -13.45 22.41 -5.77
C SER A 110 -14.56 21.85 -4.90
N ARG A 111 -15.79 22.33 -5.05
CA ARG A 111 -16.91 21.96 -4.19
C ARG A 111 -18.14 21.61 -5.00
N THR A 112 -18.89 20.62 -4.53
CA THR A 112 -20.23 20.31 -5.07
C THR A 112 -21.08 19.64 -4.01
N SER A 113 -22.34 20.04 -3.89
CA SER A 113 -23.36 19.34 -3.10
C SER A 113 -24.05 18.23 -3.91
N ASN A 114 -23.82 18.17 -5.23
CA ASN A 114 -24.46 17.18 -6.10
C ASN A 114 -23.65 15.88 -6.12
N VAL A 115 -24.16 14.85 -5.44
CA VAL A 115 -23.55 13.52 -5.35
C VAL A 115 -23.43 12.82 -6.71
N GLU A 116 -24.36 13.07 -7.64
CA GLU A 116 -24.36 12.44 -8.96
C GLU A 116 -23.24 13.03 -9.84
N SER A 117 -23.15 14.36 -9.90
CA SER A 117 -22.06 15.05 -10.61
C SER A 117 -20.70 14.69 -10.02
N PHE A 118 -20.59 14.65 -8.69
CA PHE A 118 -19.40 14.21 -7.99
C PHE A 118 -18.99 12.78 -8.37
N THR A 119 -19.95 11.85 -8.34
CA THR A 119 -19.73 10.44 -8.67
C THR A 119 -19.30 10.28 -10.14
N LYS A 120 -19.97 10.96 -11.07
CA LYS A 120 -19.62 10.94 -12.49
C LYS A 120 -18.21 11.49 -12.70
N CYS A 121 -17.85 12.58 -12.03
CA CYS A 121 -16.50 13.14 -12.07
C CYS A 121 -15.45 12.15 -11.58
N LEU A 122 -15.61 11.56 -10.40
CA LEU A 122 -14.68 10.56 -9.86
C LEU A 122 -14.51 9.35 -10.79
N ARG A 123 -15.62 8.81 -11.31
CA ARG A 123 -15.57 7.68 -12.25
C ARG A 123 -14.84 8.05 -13.55
N ARG A 124 -15.01 9.28 -14.05
CA ARG A 124 -14.33 9.74 -15.27
C ARG A 124 -12.82 9.91 -15.06
N ILE A 125 -12.43 10.52 -13.94
CA ILE A 125 -11.02 10.84 -13.69
C ILE A 125 -10.22 9.66 -13.13
N LEU A 126 -10.85 8.70 -12.44
CA LEU A 126 -10.20 7.52 -11.86
C LEU A 126 -10.49 6.21 -12.61
N GLY A 127 -11.63 6.10 -13.28
CA GLY A 127 -12.11 4.84 -13.87
C GLY A 127 -11.18 4.33 -14.98
N GLY A 128 -10.86 3.04 -14.93
CA GLY A 128 -10.01 2.37 -15.91
C GLY A 128 -8.53 2.78 -15.87
N ARG A 129 -8.08 3.46 -14.80
CA ARG A 129 -6.71 3.94 -14.64
C ARG A 129 -5.98 3.19 -13.53
N ASP A 130 -4.67 3.07 -13.66
CA ASP A 130 -3.84 2.51 -12.59
C ASP A 130 -3.64 3.57 -11.50
N CYS A 131 -3.95 3.19 -10.27
CA CYS A 131 -3.76 4.04 -9.10
C CYS A 131 -2.67 3.46 -8.21
N VAL A 132 -1.71 4.27 -7.80
CA VAL A 132 -0.59 3.79 -7.00
C VAL A 132 -1.05 3.56 -5.56
N GLN A 133 -1.65 4.57 -4.93
CA GLN A 133 -2.00 4.52 -3.52
C GLN A 133 -3.40 5.05 -3.23
N LEU A 134 -4.15 4.29 -2.43
CA LEU A 134 -5.29 4.76 -1.65
C LEU A 134 -4.86 4.90 -0.20
N ASP A 135 -5.11 6.07 0.38
CA ASP A 135 -4.92 6.31 1.80
C ASP A 135 -6.17 6.97 2.39
N SER A 136 -6.88 6.22 3.23
CA SER A 136 -8.01 6.72 4.00
C SER A 136 -7.62 7.12 5.42
N GLY A 137 -7.85 8.39 5.73
CA GLY A 137 -7.79 8.95 7.08
C GLY A 137 -9.15 9.37 7.59
N LEU A 138 -10.22 8.84 6.98
CA LEU A 138 -11.59 9.05 7.46
C LEU A 138 -11.86 8.19 8.68
N GLY A 139 -12.65 8.73 9.60
CA GLY A 139 -13.23 7.99 10.70
C GLY A 139 -14.28 6.97 10.21
N GLU A 140 -14.61 6.00 11.06
CA GLU A 140 -15.61 4.98 10.77
C GLU A 140 -16.97 5.58 10.35
N LYS A 141 -17.40 6.64 11.04
CA LYS A 141 -18.67 7.34 10.79
C LYS A 141 -18.69 8.03 9.43
N GLU A 142 -17.57 8.61 9.01
CA GLU A 142 -17.44 9.29 7.72
C GLU A 142 -17.42 8.30 6.56
N LEU A 143 -16.83 7.11 6.75
CA LEU A 143 -16.84 6.04 5.76
C LEU A 143 -18.26 5.55 5.47
N MET A 144 -19.05 5.24 6.51
CA MET A 144 -20.43 4.74 6.34
C MET A 144 -21.40 5.73 5.69
N LYS A 145 -21.15 7.04 5.83
CA LYS A 145 -22.12 8.06 5.38
C LYS A 145 -22.13 8.30 3.89
N CYS A 146 -21.01 8.06 3.20
CA CYS A 146 -20.83 8.59 1.85
C CYS A 146 -20.59 7.51 0.78
N ASN A 147 -20.52 6.23 1.15
CA ASN A 147 -20.22 5.08 0.27
C ASN A 147 -19.13 5.41 -0.79
N LEU A 148 -18.11 6.18 -0.38
CA LEU A 148 -17.10 6.70 -1.28
C LEU A 148 -16.29 5.58 -1.91
N LEU A 149 -16.09 4.49 -1.17
CA LEU A 149 -15.31 3.33 -1.61
C LEU A 149 -15.93 2.66 -2.84
N ALA A 150 -17.26 2.59 -2.93
CA ALA A 150 -17.93 2.07 -4.12
C ALA A 150 -17.58 2.85 -5.40
N LEU A 151 -17.22 4.13 -5.28
CA LEU A 151 -16.91 5.01 -6.41
C LEU A 151 -15.46 4.93 -6.88
N LEU A 152 -14.57 4.38 -6.06
CA LEU A 152 -13.14 4.31 -6.35
C LEU A 152 -12.80 3.10 -7.22
N PRO A 153 -11.77 3.15 -8.07
CA PRO A 153 -11.33 1.97 -8.81
C PRO A 153 -10.72 0.92 -7.87
N ARG A 154 -10.72 -0.34 -8.30
CA ARG A 154 -10.09 -1.46 -7.57
C ARG A 154 -8.68 -1.74 -8.08
N THR A 155 -7.96 -0.69 -8.49
CA THR A 155 -6.66 -0.75 -9.18
C THR A 155 -5.51 -0.14 -8.36
N PHE A 156 -5.69 -0.02 -7.04
CA PHE A 156 -4.69 0.47 -6.10
C PHE A 156 -3.60 -0.55 -5.75
N GLN A 157 -2.33 -0.19 -5.94
CA GLN A 157 -1.20 -1.06 -5.55
C GLN A 157 -0.85 -0.99 -4.05
N SER A 158 -1.17 0.11 -3.40
CA SER A 158 -0.99 0.35 -1.97
C SER A 158 -2.32 0.80 -1.38
N ILE A 159 -2.78 0.10 -0.35
CA ILE A 159 -4.04 0.38 0.32
C ILE A 159 -3.77 0.63 1.80
N ILE A 160 -4.19 1.80 2.28
CA ILE A 160 -3.99 2.24 3.66
C ILE A 160 -5.35 2.67 4.23
N PHE A 161 -5.75 2.03 5.33
CA PHE A 161 -6.93 2.41 6.11
C PHE A 161 -6.55 2.60 7.57
N ARG A 162 -7.02 3.71 8.16
CA ARG A 162 -6.83 4.01 9.59
C ARG A 162 -7.98 3.55 10.47
N GLU A 163 -9.11 3.23 9.85
CA GLU A 163 -10.30 2.68 10.48
C GLU A 163 -10.83 1.52 9.63
N MET A 164 -11.42 0.53 10.29
CA MET A 164 -12.00 -0.64 9.65
C MET A 164 -13.52 -0.63 9.83
N ASN A 165 -14.23 -1.03 8.78
CA ASN A 165 -15.64 -1.37 8.82
C ASN A 165 -15.93 -2.40 7.70
N ARG A 166 -17.17 -2.88 7.60
CA ARG A 166 -17.53 -3.90 6.61
C ARG A 166 -17.27 -3.46 5.16
N GLU A 167 -17.55 -2.20 4.81
CA GLU A 167 -17.30 -1.68 3.46
C GLU A 167 -15.79 -1.66 3.11
N VAL A 168 -14.94 -1.34 4.08
CA VAL A 168 -13.48 -1.38 3.93
C VAL A 168 -13.00 -2.81 3.70
N GLU A 169 -13.52 -3.78 4.47
CA GLU A 169 -13.20 -5.20 4.29
C GLU A 169 -13.52 -5.67 2.86
N GLU A 170 -14.74 -5.40 2.40
CA GLU A 170 -15.22 -5.76 1.07
C GLU A 170 -14.38 -5.09 -0.01
N PHE A 171 -14.09 -3.80 0.12
CA PHE A 171 -13.23 -3.08 -0.81
C PHE A 171 -11.83 -3.70 -0.93
N ILE A 172 -11.23 -4.12 0.18
CA ILE A 172 -9.91 -4.74 0.20
C ILE A 172 -9.96 -6.11 -0.49
N ILE A 173 -10.95 -6.94 -0.16
CA ILE A 173 -11.12 -8.27 -0.80
C ILE A 173 -11.29 -8.11 -2.31
N GLU A 174 -12.24 -7.28 -2.76
CA GLU A 174 -12.47 -7.00 -4.18
C GLU A 174 -11.21 -6.49 -4.88
N SER A 175 -10.49 -5.58 -4.24
CA SER A 175 -9.24 -5.03 -4.80
C SER A 175 -8.17 -6.09 -4.95
N MET A 176 -8.09 -7.05 -4.03
CA MET A 176 -7.10 -8.13 -4.09
C MET A 176 -7.45 -9.22 -5.10
N GLU A 177 -8.74 -9.45 -5.35
CA GLU A 177 -9.20 -10.37 -6.40
C GLU A 177 -8.93 -9.82 -7.80
N LEU A 178 -9.07 -8.51 -7.99
CA LEU A 178 -8.95 -7.87 -9.30
C LEU A 178 -7.51 -7.56 -9.73
N GLN A 179 -6.56 -7.46 -8.80
CA GLN A 179 -5.18 -7.07 -9.11
C GLN A 179 -4.18 -7.48 -8.02
N LYS A 180 -2.90 -7.43 -8.38
CA LYS A 180 -1.79 -7.66 -7.44
C LYS A 180 -1.50 -6.41 -6.59
N VAL A 181 -2.16 -6.31 -5.45
CA VAL A 181 -1.78 -5.37 -4.39
C VAL A 181 -0.35 -5.67 -3.92
N SER A 182 0.43 -4.65 -3.59
CA SER A 182 1.83 -4.76 -3.13
C SER A 182 1.97 -4.39 -1.65
N GLN A 183 1.16 -3.44 -1.18
CA GLN A 183 1.18 -2.94 0.17
C GLN A 183 -0.23 -2.86 0.77
N LEU A 184 -0.35 -3.32 2.01
CA LEU A 184 -1.54 -3.20 2.81
C LEU A 184 -1.18 -2.66 4.19
N SER A 185 -1.83 -1.60 4.65
CA SER A 185 -1.64 -1.03 5.99
C SER A 185 -2.99 -0.74 6.62
N LEU A 186 -3.35 -1.52 7.64
CA LEU A 186 -4.66 -1.48 8.27
C LEU A 186 -4.54 -1.13 9.74
N LYS A 187 -5.42 -0.25 10.19
CA LYS A 187 -5.66 0.03 11.60
C LYS A 187 -7.16 0.07 11.87
N GLY A 188 -7.57 -0.30 13.07
CA GLY A 188 -8.96 -0.21 13.52
C GLY A 188 -9.21 -0.99 14.80
N SER A 189 -10.43 -0.93 15.32
CA SER A 189 -10.84 -1.68 16.51
C SER A 189 -11.24 -3.12 16.16
N GLU A 190 -12.20 -3.29 15.26
CA GLU A 190 -12.81 -4.58 14.98
C GLU A 190 -12.88 -4.93 13.49
N VAL A 191 -12.83 -6.23 13.19
CA VAL A 191 -13.10 -6.80 11.87
C VAL A 191 -13.91 -8.08 11.98
N SER A 192 -14.60 -8.45 10.89
CA SER A 192 -15.31 -9.70 10.78
C SER A 192 -14.37 -10.92 10.85
N LYS A 193 -14.89 -12.06 11.29
CA LYS A 193 -14.13 -13.32 11.34
C LYS A 193 -13.74 -13.83 9.95
N GLU A 194 -14.54 -13.53 8.94
CA GLU A 194 -14.23 -13.79 7.55
C GLU A 194 -12.99 -13.00 7.11
N PHE A 195 -12.95 -11.69 7.42
CA PHE A 195 -11.83 -10.83 7.07
C PHE A 195 -10.57 -11.15 7.88
N GLU A 196 -10.71 -11.48 9.17
CA GLU A 196 -9.59 -12.00 9.98
C GLU A 196 -8.98 -13.26 9.33
N SER A 197 -9.81 -14.21 8.92
CA SER A 197 -9.35 -15.43 8.23
C SER A 197 -8.66 -15.12 6.90
N PHE A 198 -9.15 -14.12 6.17
CA PHE A 198 -8.52 -13.61 4.96
C PHE A 198 -7.12 -13.03 5.26
N LEU A 199 -6.97 -12.17 6.26
CA LEU A 199 -5.68 -11.60 6.67
C LEU A 199 -4.69 -12.69 7.10
N HIS A 200 -5.14 -13.71 7.82
CA HIS A 200 -4.34 -14.89 8.18
C HIS A 200 -3.75 -15.59 6.95
N ARG A 201 -4.57 -15.86 5.93
CA ARG A 201 -4.09 -16.43 4.67
C ARG A 201 -3.11 -15.50 3.96
N MET A 202 -3.37 -14.21 3.96
CA MET A 202 -2.51 -13.23 3.30
C MET A 202 -1.13 -13.13 3.93
N VAL A 203 -1.03 -13.04 5.26
CA VAL A 203 0.27 -13.06 5.97
C VAL A 203 1.00 -14.37 5.71
N ALA A 204 0.31 -15.50 5.84
CA ALA A 204 0.89 -16.81 5.60
C ALA A 204 1.40 -16.98 4.16
N SER A 205 0.75 -16.35 3.17
CA SER A 205 1.19 -16.39 1.77
C SER A 205 2.53 -15.66 1.56
N ALA A 206 2.80 -14.59 2.32
CA ALA A 206 3.93 -13.69 2.16
C ALA A 206 4.11 -13.12 0.74
N GLN A 207 3.01 -12.99 -0.02
CA GLN A 207 3.06 -12.52 -1.41
C GLN A 207 3.14 -10.98 -1.55
N LEU A 208 2.68 -10.25 -0.53
CA LEU A 208 2.82 -8.79 -0.50
C LEU A 208 4.26 -8.40 -0.19
N SER A 209 4.69 -7.24 -0.70
CA SER A 209 5.98 -6.66 -0.28
C SER A 209 5.89 -6.05 1.12
N ARG A 210 4.73 -5.51 1.49
CA ARG A 210 4.52 -4.89 2.80
C ARG A 210 3.12 -5.14 3.31
N MET A 211 3.02 -5.60 4.56
CA MET A 211 1.76 -5.71 5.27
C MET A 211 1.94 -5.17 6.68
N SER A 212 1.03 -4.29 7.09
CA SER A 212 0.96 -3.78 8.45
C SER A 212 -0.47 -3.90 8.95
N ILE A 213 -0.66 -4.60 10.07
CA ILE A 213 -1.97 -4.86 10.67
C ILE A 213 -1.88 -4.41 12.12
N HIS A 214 -2.67 -3.41 12.49
CA HIS A 214 -2.84 -2.95 13.86
C HIS A 214 -4.35 -2.87 14.16
N ILE A 215 -4.98 -4.05 14.27
CA ILE A 215 -6.41 -4.17 14.52
C ILE A 215 -6.60 -4.87 15.85
N ASP A 216 -7.31 -4.22 16.77
CA ASP A 216 -7.37 -4.66 18.18
C ASP A 216 -8.06 -6.02 18.34
N SER A 217 -9.08 -6.31 17.53
CA SER A 217 -9.86 -7.56 17.61
C SER A 217 -9.14 -8.80 17.08
N ILE A 218 -8.00 -8.64 16.39
CA ILE A 218 -7.27 -9.78 15.83
C ILE A 218 -6.50 -10.48 16.95
N GLY A 219 -6.78 -11.77 17.15
CA GLY A 219 -6.22 -12.57 18.26
C GLY A 219 -4.72 -12.86 18.18
N GLY A 220 -4.00 -12.18 17.28
CA GLY A 220 -2.58 -12.37 17.00
C GLY A 220 -2.29 -13.59 16.13
N PHE A 221 -1.18 -13.51 15.41
CA PHE A 221 -0.71 -14.57 14.52
C PHE A 221 0.14 -15.58 15.30
N ASP A 222 -0.06 -16.86 15.01
CA ASP A 222 0.74 -17.95 15.56
C ASP A 222 2.15 -17.95 15.00
N PHE A 223 3.07 -18.53 15.77
CA PHE A 223 4.43 -18.76 15.29
C PHE A 223 4.48 -19.66 14.06
N CYS A 224 3.55 -20.62 13.90
CA CYS A 224 3.52 -21.51 12.72
C CYS A 224 3.41 -20.74 11.39
N VAL A 225 2.80 -19.55 11.40
CA VAL A 225 2.73 -18.65 10.24
C VAL A 225 4.12 -18.15 9.90
N PHE A 226 4.84 -17.61 10.89
CA PHE A 226 6.20 -17.08 10.73
C PHE A 226 7.20 -18.17 10.40
N GLU A 227 7.10 -19.32 11.05
CA GLU A 227 7.88 -20.52 10.76
C GLU A 227 7.73 -20.92 9.29
N SER A 228 6.50 -21.00 8.78
CA SER A 228 6.24 -21.33 7.38
C SER A 228 6.83 -20.29 6.41
N VAL A 229 6.80 -19.01 6.77
CA VAL A 229 7.42 -17.93 5.99
C VAL A 229 8.94 -18.08 5.98
N LEU A 230 9.57 -18.25 7.14
CA LEU A 230 11.02 -18.39 7.30
C LEU A 230 11.55 -19.67 6.63
N GLN A 231 10.83 -20.80 6.76
CA GLN A 231 11.20 -22.06 6.11
C GLN A 231 11.15 -21.97 4.59
N ARG A 232 10.11 -21.33 4.02
CA ARG A 232 10.04 -21.09 2.57
C ARG A 232 11.20 -20.22 2.09
N TRP A 233 11.52 -19.15 2.83
CA TRP A 233 12.67 -18.30 2.54
C TRP A 233 13.99 -19.07 2.61
N MET A 234 14.19 -19.90 3.64
CA MET A 234 15.39 -20.72 3.79
C MET A 234 15.55 -21.78 2.68
N LYS A 235 14.44 -22.25 2.10
CA LYS A 235 14.45 -23.24 1.02
C LYS A 235 14.77 -22.60 -0.34
N ASP A 236 14.20 -21.44 -0.62
CA ASP A 236 14.38 -20.74 -1.90
C ASP A 236 14.43 -19.21 -1.67
N PRO A 237 15.57 -18.65 -1.23
CA PRO A 237 15.67 -17.22 -0.93
C PRO A 237 15.52 -16.32 -2.16
N VAL A 238 15.79 -16.85 -3.37
CA VAL A 238 15.69 -16.09 -4.61
C VAL A 238 14.25 -16.05 -5.10
N GLY A 239 13.55 -17.19 -5.12
CA GLY A 239 12.15 -17.28 -5.55
C GLY A 239 11.10 -17.03 -4.47
N PHE A 240 11.50 -16.92 -3.19
CA PHE A 240 10.61 -16.76 -2.04
C PHE A 240 9.55 -15.67 -2.21
N ASN A 241 9.96 -14.50 -2.72
CA ASN A 241 9.05 -13.41 -3.01
C ASN A 241 9.46 -12.72 -4.31
N SER A 242 8.53 -12.68 -5.26
CA SER A 242 8.69 -11.99 -6.55
C SER A 242 9.09 -10.52 -6.44
N ARG A 243 8.84 -9.89 -5.29
CA ARG A 243 9.15 -8.48 -4.99
C ARG A 243 10.53 -8.27 -4.38
N GLY A 244 11.29 -9.33 -4.09
CA GLY A 244 12.64 -9.24 -3.49
C GLY A 244 12.70 -8.67 -2.06
N LYS A 245 11.55 -8.29 -1.49
CA LYS A 245 11.39 -7.78 -0.13
C LYS A 245 10.03 -8.17 0.44
N LEU A 246 10.03 -8.55 1.71
CA LEU A 246 8.86 -8.72 2.56
C LEU A 246 9.05 -7.85 3.81
N SER A 247 7.98 -7.18 4.23
CA SER A 247 7.91 -6.47 5.50
C SER A 247 6.54 -6.73 6.13
N LEU A 248 6.52 -7.40 7.27
CA LEU A 248 5.32 -7.72 8.04
C LEU A 248 5.39 -7.01 9.38
N ALA A 249 4.36 -6.24 9.73
CA ALA A 249 4.17 -5.65 11.05
C ALA A 249 2.80 -6.09 11.57
N VAL A 250 2.75 -7.10 12.44
CA VAL A 250 1.49 -7.74 12.85
C VAL A 250 1.49 -8.11 14.34
N PRO A 251 0.31 -8.18 14.99
CA PRO A 251 0.19 -8.70 16.35
C PRO A 251 0.50 -10.19 16.39
N VAL A 252 1.06 -10.67 17.49
CA VAL A 252 1.47 -12.07 17.65
C VAL A 252 1.06 -12.63 19.00
N ARG A 253 0.88 -13.96 19.04
CA ARG A 253 0.52 -14.68 20.27
C ARG A 253 1.59 -15.63 20.79
N PHE A 254 2.79 -15.55 20.24
CA PHE A 254 3.95 -16.35 20.67
C PHE A 254 5.00 -15.50 21.39
N GLY A 255 5.85 -16.15 22.20
CA GLY A 255 6.98 -15.51 22.88
C GLY A 255 8.23 -15.43 22.00
N LYS A 256 9.12 -14.48 22.30
CA LYS A 256 10.32 -14.19 21.51
C LYS A 256 11.25 -15.41 21.35
N GLU A 257 11.21 -16.33 22.31
CA GLU A 257 12.06 -17.54 22.38
C GLU A 257 11.86 -18.43 21.14
N LYS A 258 10.68 -18.36 20.51
CA LYS A 258 10.40 -19.10 19.27
C LYS A 258 11.28 -18.65 18.10
N LEU A 259 11.73 -17.40 18.09
CA LEU A 259 12.58 -16.84 17.03
C LEU A 259 14.02 -17.35 17.10
N GLU A 260 14.50 -17.74 18.29
CA GLU A 260 15.89 -18.15 18.54
C GLU A 260 16.27 -19.43 17.80
N ALA A 261 15.29 -20.28 17.48
CA ALA A 261 15.52 -21.46 16.65
C ALA A 261 15.87 -21.11 15.18
N TYR A 262 15.51 -19.91 14.73
CA TYR A 262 15.60 -19.49 13.33
C TYR A 262 16.57 -18.34 13.11
N LEU A 263 16.71 -17.43 14.06
CA LEU A 263 17.45 -16.17 13.95
C LEU A 263 18.36 -15.99 15.17
N LYS A 264 19.39 -15.16 15.04
CA LYS A 264 20.30 -14.84 16.14
C LYS A 264 19.99 -13.45 16.69
N GLU A 265 19.91 -13.33 18.01
CA GLU A 265 19.74 -12.02 18.66
C GLU A 265 21.00 -11.15 18.46
N VAL A 266 20.82 -9.89 18.04
CA VAL A 266 21.93 -8.98 17.67
C VAL A 266 22.13 -7.86 18.68
N SER A 267 21.09 -7.48 19.41
CA SER A 267 21.17 -6.43 20.43
C SER A 267 20.76 -6.94 21.81
N VAL A 268 21.74 -7.22 22.68
CA VAL A 268 21.52 -7.57 24.10
C VAL A 268 21.10 -6.35 24.94
N LYS A 269 21.15 -5.14 24.37
CA LYS A 269 20.67 -3.93 25.06
C LYS A 269 19.15 -3.86 24.95
N GLU A 270 18.47 -4.37 25.97
CA GLU A 270 17.05 -4.13 26.23
C GLU A 270 16.78 -2.62 26.16
N ARG A 271 16.33 -2.15 24.99
CA ARG A 271 15.57 -0.91 24.92
C ARG A 271 14.15 -1.32 25.25
N CYS A 272 13.71 -1.06 26.48
CA CYS A 272 12.32 -1.20 26.95
C CYS A 272 11.45 -2.23 26.18
N GLY A 273 11.70 -3.53 26.38
CA GLY A 273 10.81 -4.59 25.86
C GLY A 273 10.92 -4.90 24.36
N GLU A 274 11.83 -4.28 23.61
CA GLU A 274 12.12 -4.61 22.21
C GLU A 274 13.35 -5.53 22.06
N PHE A 275 13.21 -6.59 21.27
CA PHE A 275 14.27 -7.56 20.95
C PHE A 275 14.52 -7.63 19.46
N HIS A 276 15.79 -7.67 19.05
CA HIS A 276 16.19 -7.66 17.65
C HIS A 276 16.94 -8.94 17.27
N TYR A 277 16.45 -9.62 16.24
CA TYR A 277 16.98 -10.88 15.73
C TYR A 277 17.32 -10.75 14.25
N GLU A 278 18.43 -11.33 13.82
CA GLU A 278 18.84 -11.31 12.42
C GLU A 278 19.43 -12.65 11.97
N ARG A 279 19.34 -12.89 10.67
CA ARG A 279 20.05 -13.98 10.00
C ARG A 279 20.32 -13.64 8.55
N VAL A 280 21.57 -13.72 8.16
CA VAL A 280 21.95 -13.79 6.75
C VAL A 280 21.71 -15.21 6.24
N HIS A 281 21.07 -15.34 5.08
CA HIS A 281 20.87 -16.63 4.44
C HIS A 281 22.24 -17.28 4.12
N PRO A 282 22.42 -18.62 4.24
CA PRO A 282 23.70 -19.27 3.93
C PRO A 282 24.27 -18.96 2.54
N LEU A 283 23.39 -18.72 1.56
CA LEU A 283 23.77 -18.31 0.20
C LEU A 283 24.22 -16.84 0.08
N LYS A 284 24.14 -16.04 1.15
CA LYS A 284 24.50 -14.61 1.21
C LYS A 284 23.77 -13.72 0.19
N THR A 285 22.62 -14.19 -0.32
CA THR A 285 21.78 -13.47 -1.29
C THR A 285 20.69 -12.64 -0.63
N SER A 286 20.39 -12.89 0.64
CA SER A 286 19.30 -12.26 1.39
C SER A 286 19.51 -12.36 2.89
N GLU A 287 18.81 -11.53 3.63
CA GLU A 287 18.78 -11.52 5.09
C GLU A 287 17.34 -11.44 5.59
N ALA A 288 17.13 -11.93 6.81
CA ALA A 288 15.92 -11.75 7.58
C ALA A 288 16.26 -11.01 8.87
N SER A 289 15.46 -10.02 9.23
CA SER A 289 15.51 -9.33 10.52
C SER A 289 14.13 -9.29 11.17
N VAL A 290 14.09 -9.43 12.48
CA VAL A 290 12.87 -9.39 13.28
C VAL A 290 13.06 -8.45 14.45
N THR A 291 12.15 -7.49 14.59
CA THR A 291 11.95 -6.77 15.86
C THR A 291 10.73 -7.34 16.56
N PHE A 292 10.90 -7.78 17.80
CA PHE A 292 9.81 -8.27 18.64
C PHE A 292 9.59 -7.29 19.78
N ASP A 293 8.39 -6.71 19.85
CA ASP A 293 7.95 -5.84 20.95
C ASP A 293 7.10 -6.67 21.93
N THR A 294 7.63 -6.88 23.13
CA THR A 294 6.95 -7.65 24.19
C THR A 294 5.79 -6.91 24.84
N LEU A 295 5.80 -5.57 24.84
CA LEU A 295 4.74 -4.75 25.44
C LEU A 295 3.52 -4.73 24.54
N LEU A 296 3.73 -4.51 23.25
CA LEU A 296 2.65 -4.46 22.26
C LEU A 296 2.30 -5.84 21.68
N LYS A 297 3.06 -6.89 22.03
CA LYS A 297 2.98 -8.23 21.41
C LYS A 297 2.94 -8.13 19.90
N ASN A 298 3.86 -7.34 19.34
CA ASN A 298 3.96 -7.10 17.91
C ASN A 298 5.27 -7.66 17.37
N CYS A 299 5.20 -8.21 16.16
CA CYS A 299 6.36 -8.70 15.44
C CYS A 299 6.52 -7.92 14.14
N PHE A 300 7.73 -7.38 13.95
CA PHE A 300 8.16 -6.74 12.72
C PHE A 300 9.20 -7.60 12.02
N LEU A 301 8.78 -8.38 11.03
CA LEU A 301 9.66 -9.22 10.21
C LEU A 301 9.98 -8.51 8.89
N ILE A 302 11.26 -8.37 8.58
CA ILE A 302 11.75 -8.00 7.26
C ILE A 302 12.53 -9.18 6.67
N ILE A 303 12.30 -9.48 5.40
CA ILE A 303 13.18 -10.32 4.58
C ILE A 303 13.54 -9.53 3.33
N CYS A 304 14.83 -9.35 3.05
CA CYS A 304 15.28 -8.60 1.89
C CYS A 304 16.47 -9.25 1.20
N ARG A 305 16.56 -9.07 -0.13
CA ARG A 305 17.76 -9.43 -0.88
C ARG A 305 18.92 -8.51 -0.49
N ILE A 306 20.09 -9.09 -0.29
CA ILE A 306 21.33 -8.35 -0.11
C ILE A 306 21.77 -7.92 -1.50
N SER A 307 21.78 -6.61 -1.77
CA SER A 307 22.36 -6.10 -3.00
C SER A 307 23.87 -6.31 -2.93
N THR A 308 24.40 -7.29 -3.66
CA THR A 308 25.83 -7.39 -3.93
C THR A 308 26.22 -6.24 -4.87
N LEU A 309 26.44 -5.05 -4.31
CA LEU A 309 27.24 -4.02 -4.95
C LEU A 309 28.70 -4.46 -4.78
N ASN A 310 29.16 -5.31 -5.70
CA ASN A 310 30.57 -5.54 -5.98
C ASN A 310 30.79 -5.28 -7.47
#